data_AF-A0A8S2SNZ7-F1
#
_entry.id   AF-A0A8S2SNZ7-F1
#
_cell.length_a   1.000
_cell.length_b   1.000
_cell.length_c   1.000
_cell.angle_alpha   90.00
_cell.angle_beta   90.00
_cell.angle_gamma   90.00
#
_symmetry.space_group_name_H-M   'P 1'
#
loop_
_entity.id
_entity.type
_entity.pdbx_description
1 polymer ?
#
loop_
_entity_poly.entity_id
_entity_poly.type
_entity_poly.pdbx_seq_one_letter_code
_entity_poly.pdbx_strand_id
1 'polypeptide(L)'
;MIISALQGSAGAGGIMMALAVDYVYANSQVILNPHYHGMGLFGSEYWTYNLLRRVGYKKAYEITESCLPIAAKQAHEIGLIDG
;
A
#
# COMPACT_ATOMS: atom_id res chain seq x y z
N MET A 1 13.78 3.50 13.56
CA MET A 1 12.88 4.50 12.95
C MET A 1 13.29 4.70 11.50
N ILE A 2 12.44 4.30 10.57
CA ILE A 2 12.63 4.36 9.12
C ILE A 2 11.39 5.02 8.51
N ILE A 3 11.61 5.92 7.54
CA ILE A 3 10.55 6.67 6.87
C ILE A 3 10.65 6.43 5.36
N SER A 4 9.50 6.16 4.73
CA SER A 4 9.36 6.17 3.27
C SER A 4 8.66 7.45 2.84
N ALA A 5 9.26 8.20 1.93
CA ALA A 5 8.69 9.42 1.35
C ALA A 5 8.46 9.22 -0.15
N LEU A 6 7.20 9.06 -0.55
CA LEU A 6 6.80 8.77 -1.92
C LEU A 6 6.55 10.08 -2.68
N GLN A 7 7.34 10.33 -3.73
CA GLN A 7 7.11 11.43 -4.69
C GLN A 7 6.48 10.95 -6.00
N GLY A 8 6.57 9.65 -6.30
CA GLY A 8 5.98 9.03 -7.48
C GLY A 8 5.00 7.92 -7.10
N SER A 9 4.10 7.62 -8.03
CA SER A 9 3.17 6.49 -7.93
C SER A 9 3.92 5.18 -7.73
N ALA A 10 3.38 4.32 -6.87
CA ALA A 10 4.00 3.04 -6.50
C ALA A 10 2.98 1.91 -6.63
N GLY A 11 3.36 0.83 -7.30
CA GLY A 11 2.52 -0.35 -7.49
C GLY A 11 3.22 -1.62 -7.06
N ALA A 12 2.43 -2.68 -6.84
CA ALA A 12 2.92 -4.01 -6.48
C ALA A 12 4.03 -3.95 -5.42
N GLY A 13 5.22 -4.51 -5.70
CA GLY A 13 6.33 -4.56 -4.77
C GLY A 13 6.81 -3.20 -4.28
N GLY A 14 6.68 -2.15 -5.10
CA GLY A 14 7.13 -0.80 -4.73
C GLY A 14 6.35 -0.22 -3.54
N ILE A 15 5.02 -0.35 -3.53
CA ILE A 15 4.22 0.09 -2.39
C ILE A 15 4.40 -0.86 -1.20
N MET A 16 4.51 -2.17 -1.41
CA MET A 16 4.68 -3.10 -0.29
C MET A 16 6.03 -2.91 0.43
N MET A 17 7.10 -2.59 -0.31
CA MET A 17 8.37 -2.16 0.26
C MET A 17 8.21 -0.86 1.05
N ALA A 18 7.52 0.13 0.49
CA ALA A 18 7.29 1.41 1.17
C ALA A 18 6.51 1.22 2.49
N LEU A 19 5.59 0.26 2.57
CA LEU A 19 4.80 -0.05 3.77
C LEU A 19 5.57 -0.81 4.86
N ALA A 20 6.76 -1.32 4.57
CA ALA A 20 7.57 -2.13 5.49
C ALA A 20 8.31 -1.31 6.57
N VAL A 21 8.12 0.01 6.57
CA VAL A 21 8.82 0.96 7.45
C VAL A 21 7.90 1.46 8.58
N ASP A 22 8.43 2.29 9.48
CA ASP A 22 7.66 2.84 10.61
C ASP A 22 6.62 3.88 10.12
N TYR A 23 7.05 4.84 9.29
CA TYR A 23 6.17 5.89 8.77
C TYR A 23 6.24 6.05 7.25
N VAL A 24 5.08 6.23 6.62
CA VAL A 24 4.95 6.39 5.17
C VAL A 24 4.24 7.70 4.87
N TYR A 25 4.90 8.56 4.12
CA TYR A 25 4.35 9.81 3.63
C TYR A 25 4.32 9.82 2.11
N ALA A 26 3.28 10.40 1.53
CA ALA A 26 3.14 10.53 0.08
C ALA A 26 2.75 11.94 -0.34
N ASN A 27 3.31 12.40 -1.47
CA ASN A 27 2.78 13.56 -2.17
C ASN A 27 1.30 13.31 -2.54
N SER A 28 0.45 14.33 -2.44
CA SER A 28 -0.99 14.22 -2.72
C SER A 28 -1.34 13.75 -4.14
N GLN A 29 -0.40 13.90 -5.09
CA GLN A 29 -0.55 13.45 -6.48
C GLN A 29 -0.17 11.97 -6.70
N VAL A 30 0.36 11.29 -5.69
CA VAL A 30 0.74 9.87 -5.77
C VAL A 30 -0.49 8.97 -5.88
N ILE A 31 -0.42 8.01 -6.79
CA ILE A 31 -1.38 6.93 -6.92
C ILE A 31 -0.71 5.61 -6.51
N LEU A 32 -1.36 4.87 -5.63
CA LEU A 32 -0.89 3.59 -5.11
C LEU A 32 -1.66 2.44 -5.74
N ASN A 33 -0.96 1.41 -6.19
CA ASN A 33 -1.57 0.19 -6.73
C ASN A 33 -1.13 -1.05 -5.91
N PRO A 34 -1.63 -1.21 -4.67
CA PRO A 34 -1.24 -2.28 -3.74
C PRO A 34 -1.96 -3.60 -4.06
N HIS A 35 -1.82 -4.10 -5.28
CA HIS A 35 -2.47 -5.35 -5.70
C HIS A 35 -1.52 -6.25 -6.50
N TYR A 36 -1.81 -7.55 -6.42
CA TYR A 36 -1.09 -8.61 -7.16
C TYR A 36 -2.04 -9.59 -7.86
N HIS A 37 -3.33 -9.57 -7.51
CA HIS A 37 -4.30 -10.55 -7.97
C HIS A 37 -4.41 -10.54 -9.51
N GLY A 38 -4.54 -9.37 -10.14
CA GLY A 38 -4.55 -9.24 -11.60
C GLY A 38 -3.27 -9.70 -12.31
N MET A 39 -2.18 -9.96 -11.58
CA MET A 39 -0.90 -10.45 -12.10
C MET A 39 -0.69 -11.95 -11.85
N GLY A 40 -1.59 -12.63 -11.15
CA GLY A 40 -1.44 -14.04 -10.77
C GLY A 40 -0.34 -14.29 -9.72
N LEU A 41 0.04 -13.26 -8.95
CA LEU A 41 1.07 -13.34 -7.92
C LEU A 41 0.44 -13.28 -6.51
N PHE A 42 1.06 -13.97 -5.54
CA PHE A 42 0.60 -14.02 -4.16
C PHE A 42 1.78 -14.07 -3.18
N GLY A 43 1.64 -13.37 -2.05
CA GLY A 43 2.58 -13.43 -0.93
C GLY A 43 3.95 -12.74 -1.12
N SER A 44 4.21 -12.06 -2.23
CA SER A 44 5.49 -11.37 -2.47
C SER A 44 5.71 -10.16 -1.53
N GLU A 45 6.95 -9.72 -1.35
CA GLU A 45 7.32 -8.55 -0.51
C GLU A 45 6.70 -8.51 0.90
N TYR A 46 6.39 -9.69 1.48
CA TYR A 46 5.75 -9.79 2.79
C TYR A 46 4.41 -9.04 2.89
N TRP A 47 3.72 -8.83 1.76
CA TRP A 47 2.52 -8.00 1.73
C TRP A 47 1.38 -8.57 2.58
N THR A 48 1.28 -9.90 2.66
CA THR A 48 0.31 -10.60 3.52
C THR A 48 0.55 -10.36 5.00
N TYR A 49 1.69 -9.79 5.40
CA TYR A 49 1.94 -9.35 6.78
C TYR A 49 1.83 -7.83 6.91
N ASN A 50 2.54 -7.07 6.07
CA ASN A 50 2.63 -5.62 6.20
C ASN A 50 1.29 -4.92 5.90
N LEU A 51 0.59 -5.32 4.83
CA LEU A 51 -0.67 -4.71 4.45
C LEU A 51 -1.75 -4.97 5.51
N LEU A 52 -1.82 -6.20 6.03
CA LEU A 52 -2.74 -6.57 7.10
C LEU A 52 -2.53 -5.72 8.35
N ARG A 53 -1.28 -5.44 8.71
CA ARG A 53 -0.96 -4.62 9.89
C ARG A 53 -1.30 -3.14 9.72
N ARG A 54 -1.26 -2.62 8.49
CA ARG A 54 -1.59 -1.23 8.18
C ARG A 54 -3.10 -0.99 8.22
N VAL A 55 -3.87 -1.76 7.46
CA VAL A 55 -5.30 -1.49 7.22
C VAL A 55 -6.26 -2.52 7.83
N GLY A 56 -5.74 -3.58 8.44
CA GLY A 56 -6.52 -4.71 8.93
C GLY A 56 -6.93 -5.70 7.84
N TYR A 57 -7.39 -6.89 8.27
CA TYR A 57 -7.67 -8.01 7.36
C TYR A 57 -8.71 -7.72 6.30
N LYS A 58 -9.86 -7.17 6.72
CA LYS A 58 -10.98 -6.90 5.81
C LYS A 58 -10.58 -5.91 4.70
N LYS A 59 -9.94 -4.79 5.08
CA LYS A 59 -9.55 -3.76 4.12
C LYS A 59 -8.42 -4.23 3.21
N ALA A 60 -7.44 -4.96 3.75
CA ALA A 60 -6.38 -5.55 2.94
C ALA A 60 -6.94 -6.47 1.87
N TYR A 61 -7.90 -7.34 2.21
CA TYR A 61 -8.57 -8.21 1.26
C TYR A 61 -9.34 -7.42 0.18
N GLU A 62 -10.14 -6.42 0.59
CA GLU A 62 -10.85 -5.53 -0.36
C GLU A 62 -9.88 -4.85 -1.34
N ILE A 63 -8.75 -4.35 -0.84
CA ILE A 63 -7.72 -3.69 -1.64
C ILE A 63 -7.12 -4.66 -2.67
N THR A 64 -6.71 -5.85 -2.23
CA THR A 64 -6.01 -6.80 -3.09
C THR A 64 -6.93 -7.45 -4.13
N GLU A 65 -8.21 -7.64 -3.81
CA GLU A 65 -9.19 -8.21 -4.73
C GLU A 65 -9.71 -7.19 -5.74
N SER A 66 -9.99 -5.96 -5.30
CA SER A 66 -10.52 -4.92 -6.21
C SER A 66 -9.50 -4.51 -7.26
N CYS A 67 -8.20 -4.61 -6.97
CA CYS A 67 -7.11 -4.18 -7.85
C CYS A 67 -7.26 -2.74 -8.35
N LEU A 68 -7.86 -1.86 -7.54
CA LEU A 68 -8.09 -0.48 -7.92
C LEU A 68 -6.95 0.44 -7.46
N PRO A 69 -6.62 1.49 -8.25
CA PRO A 69 -5.73 2.54 -7.81
C PRO A 69 -6.31 3.29 -6.62
N ILE A 70 -5.44 3.64 -5.67
CA ILE A 70 -5.78 4.39 -4.45
C ILE A 70 -5.02 5.71 -4.48
N ALA A 71 -5.75 6.83 -4.43
CA ALA A 71 -5.12 8.14 -4.30
C ALA A 71 -4.50 8.33 -2.91
N ALA A 72 -3.40 9.08 -2.80
CA ALA A 72 -2.71 9.32 -1.52
C ALA A 72 -3.66 9.78 -0.39
N LYS A 73 -4.61 10.67 -0.69
CA LYS A 73 -5.62 11.11 0.28
C LYS A 73 -6.46 9.96 0.82
N GLN A 74 -6.98 9.11 -0.07
CA GLN A 74 -7.76 7.94 0.33
C GLN A 74 -6.90 6.94 1.09
N ALA A 75 -5.63 6.76 0.69
CA ALA A 75 -4.68 5.89 1.38
C ALA A 75 -4.47 6.34 2.83
N HIS A 76 -4.37 7.66 3.07
CA HIS A 76 -4.28 8.20 4.42
C HIS A 76 -5.57 7.97 5.22
N GLU A 77 -6.74 8.24 4.63
CA GLU A 77 -8.05 8.05 5.27
C GLU A 77 -8.30 6.61 5.73
N ILE A 78 -7.79 5.61 4.99
CA ILE A 78 -7.93 4.19 5.34
C ILE A 78 -6.78 3.66 6.21
N GLY A 79 -5.82 4.50 6.60
CA GLY A 79 -4.66 4.11 7.42
C GLY A 79 -3.59 3.30 6.67
N LEU A 80 -3.60 3.33 5.33
CA LEU A 80 -2.57 2.68 4.52
C LEU A 80 -1.23 3.43 4.63
N ILE A 81 -1.29 4.77 4.68
CA ILE A 81 -0.13 5.66 4.87
C ILE A 81 -0.40 6.65 6.00
N ASP A 82 0.66 7.25 6.53
CA ASP A 82 0.61 8.11 7.72
C ASP A 82 0.42 9.60 7.38
N GLY A 83 0.68 10.02 6.14
CA GLY A 83 0.36 11.37 5.66
C GLY A 83 0.78 11.68 4.23
#